data_AF-A0A350G1N0-F1
#
_entry.id   AF-A0A350G1N0-F1
#
_cell.length_a   1.000
_cell.length_b   1.000
_cell.length_c   1.000
_cell.angle_alpha   90.00
_cell.angle_beta   90.00
_cell.angle_gamma   90.00
#
_symmetry.space_group_name_H-M   'P 1'
#
loop_
_entity.id
_entity.type
_entity.pdbx_description
1 polymer ?
#
loop_
_entity_poly.entity_id
_entity_poly.type
_entity_poly.pdbx_seq_one_letter_code
_entity_poly.pdbx_strand_id
1 'polypeptide(L)' 'DAIEHRLERVMVIDYDAHHGNGTQAAFLNDERIAFLSSHQWGIYPGTG' A
#
# COMPACT_ATOMS: atom_id res chain seq x y z
N ASP A 1 -1.16 -16.27 1.88
CA ASP A 1 -0.47 -16.44 0.59
C ASP A 1 0.87 -15.70 0.46
N ALA A 2 0.97 -14.38 0.17
CA ALA A 2 2.28 -13.76 -0.12
C ALA A 2 3.32 -13.81 1.04
N ILE A 3 2.87 -13.56 2.28
CA ILE A 3 3.72 -13.60 3.48
C ILE A 3 4.08 -15.05 3.86
N GLU A 4 3.12 -15.97 3.75
CA GLU A 4 3.33 -17.39 4.05
C GLU A 4 4.31 -18.04 3.07
N HIS A 5 4.30 -17.61 1.80
CA HIS A 5 5.20 -18.13 0.78
C HIS A 5 6.57 -17.43 0.73
N ARG A 6 6.87 -16.50 1.64
CA ARG A 6 8.16 -15.79 1.73
C ARG A 6 8.63 -15.23 0.38
N LEU A 7 7.71 -14.63 -0.38
CA LEU A 7 8.03 -14.03 -1.67
C LEU A 7 9.14 -12.97 -1.50
N GLU A 8 10.10 -12.97 -2.42
CA GLU A 8 11.25 -12.06 -2.37
C GLU A 8 10.85 -10.60 -2.62
N ARG A 9 9.81 -10.38 -3.43
CA ARG A 9 9.22 -9.07 -3.73
C ARG A 9 7.71 -9.18 -3.83
N VAL A 10 6.99 -8.19 -3.31
CA VAL A 10 5.52 -8.13 -3.33
C VAL A 10 5.09 -6.73 -3.76
N MET A 11 4.03 -6.65 -4.56
CA MET A 11 3.36 -5.38 -4.88
C MET A 11 1.96 -5.40 -4.29
N VAL A 12 1.60 -4.34 -3.58
CA VAL A 12 0.25 -4.06 -3.11
C VAL A 12 -0.37 -3.02 -4.04
N ILE A 13 -1.47 -3.40 -4.67
CA ILE A 13 -2.29 -2.50 -5.50
C ILE A 13 -3.58 -2.24 -4.73
N ASP A 14 -3.74 -1.00 -4.29
CA ASP A 14 -4.89 -0.53 -3.53
C ASP A 14 -5.76 0.36 -4.43
N TYR A 15 -7.00 -0.08 -4.66
CA TYR A 15 -8.00 0.63 -5.48
C TYR A 15 -9.22 1.05 -4.63
N ASP A 16 -9.09 1.09 -3.30
CA ASP A 16 -10.08 1.74 -2.45
C ASP A 16 -10.16 3.24 -2.77
N ALA A 17 -11.32 3.86 -2.53
CA ALA A 17 -11.51 5.28 -2.74
C ALA A 17 -10.63 6.14 -1.83
N HIS A 18 -10.25 5.63 -0.66
CA HIS A 18 -9.41 6.31 0.32
C HIS A 18 -7.95 5.89 0.18
N HIS A 19 -7.02 6.80 0.40
CA HIS A 19 -5.60 6.44 0.46
C HIS A 19 -5.35 5.42 1.58
N GLY A 20 -4.72 4.29 1.23
CA GLY A 20 -4.23 3.27 2.15
C GLY A 20 -3.02 3.72 2.99
N ASN A 21 -3.15 4.85 3.71
CA ASN A 21 -2.10 5.49 4.49
C ASN A 21 -1.47 4.58 5.55
N GLY A 22 -2.26 3.70 6.16
CA GLY A 22 -1.76 2.69 7.10
C GLY A 22 -0.87 1.65 6.42
N THR A 23 -1.29 1.15 5.25
CA THR A 23 -0.50 0.20 4.44
C THR A 23 0.80 0.84 3.96
N GLN A 24 0.73 2.09 3.46
CA GLN A 24 1.92 2.85 3.09
C GLN A 24 2.87 2.97 4.28
N ALA A 25 2.40 3.42 5.44
CA ALA A 25 3.24 3.61 6.62
C ALA A 25 3.87 2.30 7.11
N ALA A 26 3.15 1.18 7.02
CA ALA A 26 3.64 -0.12 7.45
C ALA A 26 4.81 -0.63 6.61
N PHE A 27 4.85 -0.29 5.31
CA PHE A 27 5.82 -0.85 4.35
C PHE A 27 6.75 0.19 3.71
N LEU A 28 6.67 1.46 4.10
CA LEU A 28 7.40 2.57 3.47
C LEU A 28 8.92 2.32 3.37
N ASN A 29 9.49 1.59 4.32
CA ASN A 29 10.93 1.32 4.40
C ASN A 29 11.31 -0.14 4.09
N ASP A 30 10.37 -0.99 3.65
CA ASP A 30 10.69 -2.35 3.21
C ASP A 30 10.89 -2.37 1.69
N GLU A 31 12.15 -2.43 1.24
CA GLU A 31 12.53 -2.40 -0.18
C GLU A 31 11.96 -3.57 -1.00
N ARG A 32 11.44 -4.61 -0.34
CA ARG A 32 10.80 -5.75 -1.01
C ARG A 32 9.35 -5.46 -1.38
N ILE A 33 8.76 -4.39 -0.85
CA ILE A 33 7.35 -4.07 -1.01
C ILE A 33 7.18 -2.82 -1.86
N ALA A 34 6.48 -2.95 -2.98
CA ALA A 34 5.96 -1.81 -3.72
C ALA A 34 4.51 -1.54 -3.31
N PHE A 35 4.16 -0.29 -3.05
CA PHE A 35 2.80 0.15 -2.77
C PHE A 35 2.32 1.12 -3.85
N LEU A 36 1.19 0.81 -4.47
CA LEU A 36 0.51 1.67 -5.43
C LEU A 36 -0.95 1.81 -4.98
N SER A 37 -1.38 3.04 -4.73
CA SER A 37 -2.78 3.34 -4.40
C SER A 37 -3.35 4.32 -5.42
N SER A 38 -4.51 3.97 -5.98
CA SER A 38 -5.35 4.89 -6.74
C SER A 38 -6.55 5.25 -5.87
N HIS A 39 -6.62 6.50 -5.42
CA HIS A 39 -7.66 6.98 -4.51
C HIS A 39 -8.14 8.37 -4.93
N GLN A 40 -9.32 8.77 -4.44
CA GLN A 40 -9.84 10.10 -4.67
C GLN A 40 -9.08 11.13 -3.83
N TRP A 41 -8.59 12.20 -4.46
CA TRP A 41 -7.94 13.29 -3.75
C TRP A 41 -8.94 14.12 -2.92
N GLY A 42 -8.49 14.56 -1.74
CA GLY A 42 -9.23 15.51 -0.89
C GLY A 42 -10.31 14.90 0.01
N ILE A 43 -10.49 13.58 0.00
CA ILE A 43 -11.33 12.87 0.99
C ILE A 43 -10.46 12.30 2.11
N TYR A 44 -11.08 11.76 3.17
CA TYR A 44 -10.35 11.05 4.23
C TYR A 44 -9.38 10.01 3.62
N PRO A 45 -8.16 9.78 4.14
CA PRO A 45 -7.53 10.38 5.32
C PRO A 45 -6.77 11.70 5.04
N GLY A 46 -6.93 12.32 3.87
CA GLY A 46 -6.21 13.57 3.53
C GLY A 46 -4.71 13.38 3.28
N THR A 47 -4.30 12.14 3.01
CA THR A 47 -2.95 11.78 2.54
C THR A 47 -3.08 11.07 1.19
N GLY A 48 -1.95 10.75 0.58
CA GLY A 48 -1.90 10.23 -0.78
C GLY A 48 -0.85 10.99 -1.55
#